data_AF-A0A423XQ40-F1
#
_entry.id   AF-A0A423XQ40-F1
#
_cell.length_a   1.000
_cell.length_b   1.000
_cell.length_c   1.000
_cell.angle_alpha   90.00
_cell.angle_beta   90.00
_cell.angle_gamma   90.00
#
_symmetry.space_group_name_H-M   'P 1'
#
loop_
_entity.id
_entity.type
_entity.pdbx_description
1 polymer ?
#
loop_
_entity_poly.entity_id
_entity_poly.type
_entity_poly.pdbx_seq_one_letter_code
_entity_poly.pdbx_strand_id
1 'polypeptide(L)' 'IEVTLDSHGFAGEGDIHLFGEMLNRFFARYADMNQFNQLTLIVQPEGKFIRWKENHSPRLPG' A
#
# COMPACT_ATOMS: atom_id res chain seq x y z
N ILE A 1 6.99 1.26 -3.16
CA ILE A 1 6.81 1.74 -1.77
C ILE A 1 6.68 0.52 -0.90
N GLU A 2 7.57 0.35 0.07
CA GLU A 2 7.58 -0.79 0.98
C GLU A 2 7.38 -0.28 2.41
N VAL A 3 6.47 -0.92 3.15
CA VAL A 3 6.15 -0.54 4.53
C VAL A 3 6.14 -1.80 5.38
N THR A 4 6.94 -1.79 6.44
CA THR A 4 6.97 -2.86 7.43
C THR A 4 6.00 -2.54 8.55
N LEU A 5 5.15 -3.50 8.92
CA LEU A 5 4.17 -3.40 9.98
C LEU A 5 4.35 -4.55 10.96
N ASP A 6 4.13 -4.29 12.23
CA ASP A 6 4.05 -5.30 13.27
C ASP A 6 2.58 -5.74 13.43
N SER A 7 2.30 -7.03 13.25
CA SER A 7 0.93 -7.56 13.38
C SER A 7 0.37 -7.45 14.78
N HIS A 8 1.22 -7.32 15.81
CA HIS A 8 0.77 -7.16 17.19
C HIS A 8 0.03 -5.83 17.44
N GLY A 9 0.23 -4.84 16.56
CA GLY A 9 -0.46 -3.54 16.63
C GLY A 9 -1.86 -3.52 16.00
N PHE A 10 -2.30 -4.62 15.38
CA PHE A 10 -3.56 -4.69 14.64
C PHE A 10 -4.50 -5.73 15.26
N ALA A 11 -5.80 -5.55 15.11
CA ALA A 11 -6.80 -6.48 15.65
C ALA A 11 -6.88 -7.82 14.90
N GLY A 12 -6.16 -7.95 13.77
CA GLY A 12 -6.06 -9.15 12.95
C GLY A 12 -5.74 -8.85 11.49
N GLU A 13 -5.70 -9.88 10.64
CA GLU A 13 -5.36 -9.71 9.22
C GLU A 13 -6.30 -8.74 8.49
N GLY A 14 -7.60 -8.78 8.78
CA GLY A 14 -8.59 -7.91 8.12
C GLY A 14 -8.30 -6.42 8.32
N ASP A 15 -7.79 -6.05 9.49
CA ASP A 15 -7.42 -4.67 9.83
C ASP A 15 -6.16 -4.23 9.07
N ILE A 16 -5.16 -5.12 8.98
CA ILE A 16 -3.94 -4.90 8.18
C ILE A 16 -4.28 -4.70 6.70
N HIS A 17 -5.19 -5.52 6.16
CA HIS A 17 -5.64 -5.41 4.78
C HIS A 17 -6.41 -4.09 4.54
N LEU A 18 -7.27 -3.69 5.47
CA LEU A 18 -8.00 -2.41 5.39
C LEU A 18 -7.05 -1.21 5.44
N PHE A 19 -6.09 -1.23 6.37
CA PHE A 19 -5.06 -0.22 6.48
C PHE A 19 -4.24 -0.12 5.19
N GLY A 20 -3.80 -1.25 4.64
CA GLY A 20 -3.06 -1.29 3.38
C GLY A 20 -3.86 -0.78 2.19
N GLU A 21 -5.15 -1.07 2.12
CA GLU A 21 -6.04 -0.55 1.08
C GLU A 21 -6.17 0.99 1.18
N MET A 22 -6.28 1.52 2.40
CA MET A 22 -6.30 2.97 2.65
C MET A 22 -4.97 3.62 2.24
N LEU A 23 -3.84 3.02 2.62
CA LEU A 23 -2.49 3.46 2.24
C LEU A 23 -2.31 3.46 0.72
N ASN A 24 -2.77 2.39 0.05
CA ASN A 24 -2.65 2.25 -1.39
C ASN A 24 -3.39 3.38 -2.11
N ARG A 25 -4.63 3.71 -1.68
CA ARG A 25 -5.41 4.82 -2.24
C ARG A 25 -4.78 6.18 -1.96
N PHE A 26 -4.15 6.34 -0.79
CA PHE A 26 -3.40 7.54 -0.47
C PHE A 26 -2.22 7.72 -1.43
N PHE A 27 -1.39 6.70 -1.62
CA PHE A 27 -0.24 6.75 -2.54
C PHE A 27 -0.62 6.80 -4.01
N ALA A 28 -1.78 6.25 -4.40
CA ALA A 28 -2.32 6.37 -5.74
C ALA A 28 -2.53 7.84 -6.17
N ARG A 29 -2.81 8.72 -5.21
CA ARG A 29 -2.96 10.17 -5.48
C ARG A 29 -1.65 10.88 -5.77
N TYR A 30 -0.53 10.29 -5.37
CA TYR A 30 0.82 10.78 -5.67
C TYR A 30 1.44 10.11 -6.92
N ALA A 31 0.74 9.15 -7.54
CA ALA A 31 1.16 8.65 -8.83
C ALA A 31 0.91 9.75 -9.87
N ASP A 32 1.98 10.16 -10.55
CA ASP A 32 1.96 11.18 -11.60
C ASP A 32 1.98 10.49 -12.98
N MET A 33 1.74 11.24 -14.06
CA MET A 33 1.58 10.74 -15.43
C MET A 33 2.73 9.85 -15.92
N ASN A 34 3.96 10.07 -15.41
CA ASN A 34 5.15 9.33 -15.80
C ASN A 34 5.64 8.32 -14.75
N GLN A 35 4.93 8.15 -13.63
CA GLN A 35 5.37 7.27 -12.53
C GLN A 35 4.21 6.49 -11.93
N PHE A 36 4.35 5.17 -11.88
CA PHE A 36 3.43 4.30 -11.16
C PHE A 36 3.92 4.06 -9.74
N ASN A 37 2.97 3.99 -8.80
CA ASN A 37 3.26 3.65 -7.42
C ASN A 37 2.73 2.26 -7.10
N GLN A 38 3.57 1.44 -6.49
CA GLN A 38 3.17 0.13 -5.98
C GLN A 38 3.46 0.02 -4.49
N LEU A 39 2.46 -0.41 -3.74
CA LEU A 39 2.56 -0.65 -2.30
C LEU A 39 2.82 -2.13 -2.01
N THR A 40 3.82 -2.39 -1.17
CA THR A 40 4.07 -3.69 -0.55
C THR A 40 4.09 -3.50 0.96
N LEU A 41 3.22 -4.21 1.68
CA LEU A 41 3.28 -4.34 3.13
C LEU A 41 4.02 -5.61 3.52
N ILE A 42 4.91 -5.48 4.49
CA ILE A 42 5.68 -6.57 5.09
C ILE A 42 5.21 -6.71 6.53
N VAL A 43 4.45 -7.76 6.81
CA VAL A 43 3.88 -8.01 8.14
C VAL A 43 4.84 -8.89 8.93
N GLN A 44 5.34 -8.38 10.05
CA GLN A 44 6.18 -9.10 10.99
C GLN A 44 5.40 -9.42 12.26
N PRO A 45 5.72 -10.52 12.97
CA PRO A 45 6.81 -11.47 12.70
C PRO A 45 6.48 -12.56 11.67
N GLU A 46 5.24 -12.65 11.20
CA GLU A 46 4.79 -13.72 10.29
C GLU A 46 5.50 -13.73 8.92
N GLY A 47 6.18 -12.64 8.56
CA GLY A 47 6.92 -12.51 7.31
C GLY A 47 6.02 -12.47 6.08
N LYS A 48 4.74 -12.09 6.25
CA LYS A 48 3.76 -12.09 5.17
C LYS A 48 3.94 -10.85 4.30
N PHE A 49 3.98 -11.05 2.99
CA PHE A 49 4.04 -9.97 2.01
C PHE A 49 2.67 -9.76 1.39
N ILE A 50 2.13 -8.54 1.50
CA ILE A 50 0.89 -8.16 0.85
C ILE A 50 1.23 -7.08 -0.18
N ARG A 51 0.97 -7.36 -1.46
CA ARG A 51 1.32 -6.45 -2.56
C ARG A 51 0.05 -5.99 -3.26
N TRP A 52 -0.10 -4.68 -3.38
CA TRP A 52 -1.20 -4.08 -4.12
C TRP A 52 -0.86 -3.94 -5.60
N LYS A 53 -1.89 -3.77 -6.42
CA LYS A 53 -1.75 -3.47 -7.85
C LYS A 53 -1.07 -2.12 -8.02
N GLU A 54 -0.38 -1.96 -9.15
CA GLU A 54 0.23 -0.69 -9.53
C GLU A 54 -0.83 0.37 -9.71
N ASN A 55 -0.61 1.54 -9.11
CA ASN A 55 -1.46 2.70 -9.28
C ASN A 55 -0.90 3.51 -10.45
N HIS A 56 -1.64 3.51 -11.55
CA HIS A 56 -1.38 4.31 -12.73
C HIS A 56 -2.37 5.47 -12.76
N SER A 57 -1.88 6.71 -12.80
CA SER A 57 -2.71 7.90 -12.88
C SER A 57 -2.58 8.54 -14.27
N PRO A 58 -3.62 8.51 -15.12
CA PRO A 58 -3.64 9.25 -16.38
C PRO A 58 -4.00 10.72 -16.17
N ARG A 59 -3.46 11.35 -15.12
CA ARG A 59 -3.79 12.73 -14.76
C ARG A 59 -2.96 13.68 -15.61
N LEU A 60 -3.60 14.45 -16.49
CA LEU A 60 -2.95 15.58 -17.18
C LEU A 60 -2.34 16.53 -16.13
N PRO A 61 -1.09 17.01 -16.32
CA PRO A 61 -0.51 18.01 -15.45
C PRO A 61 -1.42 19.26 -15.45
N GLY A 62 -1.85 19.65 -14.26
CA GLY A 62 -2.60 20.89 -14.02
C GLY A 62 -1.68 22.08 -13.90
#